data_AF-A0A2V7RWE0-F1
#
_entry.id   AF-A0A2V7RWE0-F1
#
_cell.length_a   1.000
_cell.length_b   1.000
_cell.length_c   1.000
_cell.angle_alpha   90.00
_cell.angle_beta   90.00
_cell.angle_gamma   90.00
#
_symmetry.space_group_name_H-M   'P 1'
#
loop_
_entity.id
_entity.type
_entity.pdbx_description
1 polymer ?
#
loop_
_entity_poly.entity_id
_entity_poly.type
_entity_poly.pdbx_seq_one_letter_code
_entity_poly.pdbx_strand_id
1 'polypeptide(L)'
;MTVRLRPAGPAGLGLALALALALALATRTAGAQDTTKGWNPMHSQKRSDAELRRALTALQYEVTQHEATEPPFRNEYWDNHRPGIYVDVVSGEPLFSSLDKFESGTGWPSFTKPLETANIIRKTDRSLFVERIEVRSAGGDSHLGHVFDDGPPPTGLRYCINSAALRFIPVERLREEGYGQYLALFQGAASKDPTHK
;
A
#
# COMPACT_ATOMS: atom_id res chain seq x y z
N MET A 1 -75.41 -69.92 -1.95
CA MET A 1 -76.32 -68.86 -2.46
C MET A 1 -75.89 -67.59 -1.74
N THR A 2 -75.39 -66.51 -2.34
CA THR A 2 -75.59 -65.96 -3.69
C THR A 2 -74.37 -65.08 -3.99
N VAL A 3 -73.80 -65.20 -5.18
CA VAL A 3 -72.73 -64.36 -5.73
C VAL A 3 -73.36 -63.12 -6.37
N ARG A 4 -72.72 -61.94 -6.26
CA ARG A 4 -72.65 -60.88 -7.29
C ARG A 4 -71.68 -59.78 -6.81
N LEU A 5 -70.46 -59.73 -7.37
CA LEU A 5 -69.98 -58.93 -8.53
C LEU A 5 -69.54 -57.49 -8.16
N ARG A 6 -68.22 -57.27 -8.33
CA ARG A 6 -67.46 -56.01 -8.45
C ARG A 6 -67.75 -55.31 -9.80
N PRO A 7 -67.52 -53.98 -10.03
CA PRO A 7 -66.14 -53.44 -10.21
C PRO A 7 -65.83 -51.95 -9.89
N ALA A 8 -64.53 -51.72 -9.65
CA ALA A 8 -63.59 -50.64 -10.04
C ALA A 8 -63.88 -49.12 -9.92
N GLY A 9 -63.16 -48.47 -8.97
CA GLY A 9 -62.33 -47.21 -8.99
C GLY A 9 -62.73 -45.91 -9.74
N PRO A 10 -61.93 -44.82 -9.65
CA PRO A 10 -60.85 -44.47 -8.72
C PRO A 10 -60.93 -43.02 -8.16
N ALA A 11 -59.89 -42.63 -7.42
CA ALA A 11 -59.36 -41.27 -7.20
C ALA A 11 -60.07 -40.30 -6.24
N GLY A 12 -59.31 -39.82 -5.26
CA GLY A 12 -59.68 -38.70 -4.39
C GLY A 12 -58.55 -38.36 -3.43
N LEU A 13 -57.64 -37.50 -3.87
CA LEU A 13 -56.60 -36.85 -3.08
C LEU A 13 -57.18 -36.19 -1.82
N GLY A 14 -56.62 -36.52 -0.65
CA GLY A 14 -56.82 -35.79 0.61
C GLY A 14 -55.47 -35.54 1.26
N LEU A 15 -54.79 -34.50 0.80
CA LEU A 15 -53.51 -34.02 1.31
C LEU A 15 -53.76 -33.35 2.68
N ALA A 16 -53.51 -34.07 3.78
CA ALA A 16 -53.43 -33.48 5.11
C ALA A 16 -51.95 -33.28 5.49
N LEU A 17 -51.59 -32.01 5.52
CA LEU A 17 -50.31 -31.41 5.85
C LEU A 17 -49.83 -31.82 7.25
N ALA A 18 -48.88 -32.76 7.35
CA ALA A 18 -48.08 -32.96 8.55
C ALA A 18 -46.76 -32.20 8.41
N LEU A 19 -46.70 -31.05 9.07
CA LEU A 19 -45.55 -30.15 9.15
C LEU A 19 -44.41 -30.84 9.91
N ALA A 20 -43.56 -31.58 9.21
CA ALA A 20 -42.27 -32.01 9.73
C ALA A 20 -41.31 -30.82 9.68
N LEU A 21 -41.16 -30.12 10.81
CA LEU A 21 -40.16 -29.09 11.02
C LEU A 21 -38.78 -29.75 11.08
N ALA A 22 -38.19 -30.03 9.91
CA ALA A 22 -36.79 -30.37 9.80
C ALA A 22 -35.98 -29.10 10.12
N LEU A 23 -35.41 -29.04 11.31
CA LEU A 23 -34.44 -28.03 11.70
C LEU A 23 -33.18 -28.24 10.84
N ALA A 24 -33.17 -27.65 9.65
CA ALA A 24 -31.98 -27.55 8.84
C ALA A 24 -30.96 -26.72 9.62
N LEU A 25 -29.95 -27.39 10.18
CA LEU A 25 -28.74 -26.75 10.66
C LEU A 25 -28.00 -26.23 9.41
N ALA A 26 -28.46 -25.10 8.89
CA ALA A 26 -27.73 -24.33 7.91
C ALA A 26 -26.47 -23.85 8.63
N THR A 27 -25.37 -24.58 8.46
CA THR A 27 -24.04 -24.04 8.72
C THR A 27 -23.92 -22.82 7.84
N ARG A 28 -24.20 -21.64 8.41
CA ARG A 28 -23.75 -20.38 7.84
C ARG A 28 -22.24 -20.48 7.83
N THR A 29 -21.67 -20.88 6.69
CA THR A 29 -20.31 -20.47 6.36
C THR A 29 -20.36 -18.94 6.39
N ALA A 30 -19.89 -18.36 7.50
CA ALA A 30 -19.59 -16.94 7.54
C ALA A 30 -18.70 -16.70 6.32
N GLY A 31 -19.24 -15.99 5.33
CA GLY A 31 -18.48 -15.59 4.17
C GLY A 31 -17.20 -14.96 4.69
N ALA A 32 -16.05 -15.50 4.27
CA ALA A 32 -14.79 -14.82 4.45
C ALA A 32 -15.00 -13.41 3.91
N GLN A 33 -15.03 -12.43 4.82
CA GLN A 33 -14.93 -11.04 4.46
C GLN A 33 -13.59 -10.95 3.71
N ASP A 34 -13.67 -10.71 2.41
CA ASP A 34 -12.52 -10.37 1.60
C ASP A 34 -11.92 -9.07 2.18
N THR A 35 -10.93 -9.20 3.05
CA THR A 35 -10.23 -8.07 3.66
C THR A 35 -9.12 -7.56 2.74
N THR A 36 -9.39 -7.43 1.44
CA THR A 36 -8.58 -6.61 0.52
C THR A 36 -8.80 -5.13 0.82
N LYS A 37 -8.58 -4.71 2.08
CA LYS A 37 -8.45 -3.30 2.43
C LYS A 37 -7.04 -2.87 2.05
N GLY A 38 -6.79 -2.77 0.73
CA GLY A 38 -5.63 -2.06 0.22
C GLY A 38 -5.69 -0.60 0.64
N TRP A 39 -4.53 0.06 0.73
CA TRP A 39 -4.42 1.51 0.88
C TRP A 39 -5.54 2.23 0.11
N ASN A 40 -6.44 2.91 0.84
CA ASN A 40 -7.54 3.67 0.26
C ASN A 40 -7.18 5.16 0.27
N PRO A 41 -6.99 5.79 -0.91
CA PRO A 41 -6.60 7.19 -1.02
C PRO A 41 -7.63 8.18 -0.47
N MET A 42 -8.86 7.74 -0.13
CA MET A 42 -9.94 8.62 0.34
C MET A 42 -9.88 9.06 1.82
N HIS A 43 -8.84 8.74 2.58
CA HIS A 43 -8.81 9.00 4.04
C HIS A 43 -7.57 9.73 4.59
N SER A 44 -6.81 10.48 3.78
CA SER A 44 -5.78 11.38 4.31
C SER A 44 -6.33 12.81 4.43
N GLN A 45 -7.16 13.07 5.45
CA GLN A 45 -7.30 14.45 5.91
C GLN A 45 -5.98 14.89 6.53
N LYS A 46 -5.44 16.04 6.09
CA LYS A 46 -4.23 16.63 6.67
C LYS A 46 -4.44 16.81 8.17
N ARG A 47 -3.65 16.11 8.98
CA ARG A 47 -3.72 16.22 10.45
C ARG A 47 -3.37 17.64 10.87
N SER A 48 -3.90 18.06 12.02
CA SER A 48 -3.57 19.37 12.58
C SER A 48 -2.10 19.45 12.99
N ASP A 49 -1.54 20.66 13.02
CA ASP A 49 -0.15 20.88 13.43
C ASP A 49 0.16 20.29 14.81
N ALA A 50 -0.77 20.46 15.76
CA ALA A 50 -0.63 19.93 17.12
C ALA A 50 -0.61 18.39 17.15
N GLU A 51 -1.36 17.71 16.29
CA GLU A 51 -1.32 16.26 16.15
C GLU A 51 0.00 15.80 15.54
N LEU A 52 0.48 16.48 14.50
CA LEU A 52 1.74 16.17 13.84
C LEU A 52 2.93 16.29 14.81
N ARG A 53 2.99 17.37 15.60
CA ARG A 53 4.03 17.57 16.62
C ARG A 53 4.04 16.49 17.71
N ARG A 54 2.91 15.84 17.98
CA ARG A 54 2.80 14.74 18.96
C ARG A 54 3.14 13.39 18.34
N ALA A 55 2.79 13.17 17.07
CA ALA A 55 2.94 11.90 16.39
C ALA A 55 4.33 11.69 15.78
N LEU A 56 5.00 12.77 15.38
CA LEU A 56 6.29 12.73 14.70
C LEU A 56 7.44 13.02 15.67
N THR A 57 8.60 12.46 15.35
CA THR A 57 9.85 12.96 15.95
C THR A 57 10.11 14.40 15.50
N ALA A 58 10.93 15.15 16.24
CA ALA A 58 11.28 16.52 15.88
C ALA A 58 11.86 16.61 14.45
N LEU A 59 12.77 15.70 14.08
CA LEU A 59 13.35 15.70 12.73
C LEU A 59 12.32 15.39 11.64
N GLN A 60 11.45 14.39 11.85
CA GLN A 60 10.37 14.08 10.90
C GLN A 60 9.43 15.28 10.71
N TYR A 61 9.09 15.97 11.80
CA TYR A 61 8.25 17.17 11.75
C TYR A 61 8.94 18.31 10.98
N GLU A 62 10.19 18.64 11.30
CA GLU A 62 10.94 19.70 10.61
C GLU A 62 11.13 19.39 9.12
N VAL A 63 11.48 18.16 8.78
CA VAL A 63 11.66 17.74 7.38
C VAL A 63 10.34 17.82 6.62
N THR A 64 9.27 17.19 7.13
CA THR A 64 8.01 17.06 6.37
C THR A 64 7.19 18.34 6.33
N GLN A 65 7.25 19.19 7.37
CA GLN A 65 6.40 20.37 7.49
C GLN A 65 7.12 21.69 7.23
N HIS A 66 8.43 21.75 7.47
CA HIS A 66 9.24 22.98 7.37
C HIS A 66 10.40 22.86 6.36
N GLU A 67 10.33 21.86 5.47
CA GLU A 67 11.26 21.69 4.34
C GLU A 67 12.73 21.58 4.78
N ALA A 68 12.96 21.11 6.02
CA ALA A 68 14.29 20.82 6.49
C ALA A 68 14.90 19.63 5.72
N THR A 69 16.22 19.54 5.74
CA THR A 69 16.96 18.43 5.13
C THR A 69 17.81 17.75 6.20
N GLU A 70 17.68 16.42 6.32
CA GLU A 70 18.46 15.62 7.26
C GLU A 70 19.94 15.52 6.81
N PRO A 71 20.89 15.24 7.72
CA PRO A 71 22.30 15.13 7.34
C PRO A 71 22.57 13.90 6.42
N PRO A 72 23.46 14.03 5.43
CA PRO A 72 23.84 12.92 4.56
C PRO A 72 24.57 11.83 5.36
N PHE A 73 24.37 10.56 4.98
CA PHE A 73 24.97 9.36 5.57
C PHE A 73 24.70 9.16 7.08
N ARG A 74 23.83 9.98 7.66
CA ARG A 74 23.45 9.94 9.08
C ARG A 74 21.94 9.91 9.20
N ASN A 75 21.34 9.01 8.45
CA ASN A 75 19.90 8.80 8.39
C ASN A 75 19.59 7.30 8.26
N GLU A 76 18.32 6.93 8.39
CA GLU A 76 17.93 5.52 8.59
C GLU A 76 17.97 4.70 7.30
N TYR A 77 17.75 5.31 6.13
CA TYR A 77 17.47 4.57 4.90
C TYR A 77 18.47 4.76 3.77
N TRP A 78 19.54 5.54 3.93
CA TRP A 78 20.54 5.69 2.87
C TRP A 78 21.14 4.35 2.45
N ASP A 79 21.48 3.47 3.40
CA ASP A 79 22.07 2.14 3.18
C ASP A 79 21.07 0.97 3.32
N ASN A 80 19.76 1.27 3.38
CA ASN A 80 18.77 0.20 3.46
C ASN A 80 18.62 -0.50 2.09
N HIS A 81 18.78 -1.82 2.08
CA HIS A 81 18.65 -2.70 0.91
C HIS A 81 17.56 -3.76 1.05
N ARG A 82 16.78 -3.74 2.14
CA ARG A 82 15.74 -4.74 2.36
C ARG A 82 14.63 -4.62 1.32
N PRO A 83 14.04 -5.73 0.85
CA PRO A 83 12.90 -5.68 -0.05
C PRO A 83 11.68 -5.11 0.70
N GLY A 84 11.04 -4.11 0.12
CA GLY A 84 9.85 -3.48 0.70
C GLY A 84 9.48 -2.18 0.00
N ILE A 85 8.54 -1.43 0.61
CA ILE A 85 8.14 -0.12 0.12
C ILE A 85 8.44 0.96 1.17
N TYR A 86 8.56 2.19 0.71
CA TYR A 86 8.67 3.38 1.54
C TYR A 86 7.37 4.16 1.43
N VAL A 87 6.74 4.42 2.56
CA VAL A 87 5.50 5.18 2.66
C VAL A 87 5.77 6.54 3.30
N ASP A 88 4.92 7.52 3.07
CA ASP A 88 4.95 8.79 3.79
C ASP A 88 4.79 8.53 5.29
N VAL A 89 5.71 9.03 6.11
CA VAL A 89 5.64 8.91 7.58
C VAL A 89 4.40 9.58 8.16
N VAL A 90 3.86 10.60 7.48
CA VAL A 90 2.68 11.34 7.87
C VAL A 90 1.41 10.60 7.44
N SER A 91 1.17 10.50 6.13
CA SER A 91 -0.11 9.99 5.61
C SER A 91 -0.18 8.46 5.56
N GLY A 92 0.97 7.77 5.47
CA GLY A 92 1.06 6.35 5.15
C GLY A 92 0.91 6.06 3.65
N GLU A 93 0.86 7.07 2.78
CA GLU A 93 0.70 6.85 1.35
C GLU A 93 1.95 6.19 0.75
N PRO A 94 1.80 5.21 -0.16
CA PRO A 94 2.94 4.52 -0.77
C PRO A 94 3.69 5.44 -1.74
N LEU A 95 4.98 5.68 -1.49
CA LEU A 95 5.77 6.66 -2.24
C LEU A 95 6.80 6.00 -3.18
N PHE A 96 7.60 5.06 -2.66
CA PHE A 96 8.70 4.45 -3.41
C PHE A 96 8.82 2.95 -3.14
N SER A 97 9.40 2.22 -4.09
CA SER A 97 9.74 0.80 -3.94
C SER A 97 11.24 0.63 -3.73
N SER A 98 11.65 -0.34 -2.92
CA SER A 98 13.06 -0.74 -2.83
C SER A 98 13.62 -1.27 -4.15
N LEU A 99 12.77 -1.73 -5.08
CA LEU A 99 13.18 -2.18 -6.41
C LEU A 99 13.70 -1.03 -7.30
N ASP A 100 13.29 0.20 -6.98
CA ASP A 100 13.68 1.41 -7.71
C ASP A 100 14.71 2.24 -6.93
N LYS A 101 15.10 1.79 -5.72
CA LYS A 101 16.18 2.39 -4.92
C LYS A 101 17.53 2.01 -5.52
N PHE A 102 18.47 2.94 -5.53
CA PHE A 102 19.84 2.70 -5.98
C PHE A 102 20.88 3.47 -5.17
N GLU A 103 22.14 3.05 -5.28
CA GLU A 103 23.27 3.69 -4.62
C GLU A 103 23.74 4.90 -5.42
N SER A 104 23.27 6.08 -5.02
CA SER A 104 23.65 7.35 -5.67
C SER A 104 24.97 7.93 -5.16
N GLY A 105 25.42 7.51 -3.98
CA GLY A 105 26.57 8.10 -3.30
C GLY A 105 26.33 9.49 -2.72
N THR A 106 25.08 9.99 -2.71
CA THR A 106 24.77 11.33 -2.16
C THR A 106 24.57 11.34 -0.65
N GLY A 107 24.32 10.18 -0.05
CA GLY A 107 24.07 10.05 1.39
C GLY A 107 22.60 10.13 1.81
N TRP A 108 21.67 10.16 0.86
CA TRP A 108 20.23 10.05 1.08
C TRP A 108 19.63 8.92 0.23
N PRO A 109 18.56 8.24 0.68
CA PRO A 109 17.89 7.24 -0.13
C PRO A 109 17.45 7.85 -1.46
N SER A 110 17.89 7.19 -2.55
CA SER A 110 17.73 7.68 -3.90
C SER A 110 16.96 6.68 -4.74
N PHE A 111 15.94 7.16 -5.45
CA PHE A 111 15.04 6.33 -6.27
C PHE A 111 15.00 6.80 -7.71
N THR A 112 14.77 5.89 -8.65
CA THR A 112 14.68 6.23 -10.09
C THR A 112 13.29 6.70 -10.52
N LYS A 113 12.25 6.28 -9.79
CA LYS A 113 10.85 6.62 -10.02
C LYS A 113 10.00 6.41 -8.75
N PRO A 114 8.83 7.06 -8.64
CA PRO A 114 7.86 6.76 -7.60
C PRO A 114 7.17 5.42 -7.84
N LEU A 115 6.64 4.86 -6.76
CA LEU A 115 5.80 3.67 -6.78
C LEU A 115 4.48 3.95 -7.50
N GLU A 116 3.86 5.09 -7.20
CA GLU A 116 2.66 5.59 -7.86
C GLU A 116 2.87 7.06 -8.24
N THR A 117 2.83 7.40 -9.52
CA THR A 117 3.04 8.79 -9.99
C THR A 117 2.04 9.76 -9.37
N ALA A 118 0.80 9.30 -9.13
CA ALA A 118 -0.25 10.13 -8.54
C ALA A 118 0.00 10.53 -7.07
N ASN A 119 0.90 9.83 -6.37
CA ASN A 119 1.23 10.12 -4.96
C ASN A 119 2.37 11.16 -4.83
N ILE A 120 2.93 11.64 -5.94
CA ILE A 120 4.01 12.62 -5.97
C ILE A 120 3.55 13.91 -6.62
N ILE A 121 3.77 15.02 -5.93
CA ILE A 121 3.68 16.37 -6.47
C ILE A 121 5.10 16.91 -6.67
N ARG A 122 5.34 17.50 -7.84
CA ARG A 122 6.59 18.21 -8.15
C ARG A 122 6.33 19.72 -8.15
N LYS A 123 7.14 20.48 -7.42
CA LYS A 123 7.07 21.94 -7.36
C LYS A 123 8.41 22.55 -7.71
N THR A 124 8.40 23.65 -8.46
CA THR A 124 9.63 24.42 -8.70
C THR A 124 10.07 25.09 -7.41
N ASP A 125 11.28 24.80 -6.96
CA ASP A 125 11.92 25.38 -5.79
C ASP A 125 12.99 26.38 -6.22
N ARG A 126 12.82 27.63 -5.75
CA ARG A 126 13.72 28.78 -6.01
C ARG A 126 14.31 29.36 -4.73
N SER A 127 14.27 28.60 -3.63
CA SER A 127 14.84 29.00 -2.33
C SER A 127 16.36 29.16 -2.36
N LEU A 128 17.03 28.49 -3.30
CA LEU A 128 18.48 28.58 -3.52
C LEU A 128 18.79 29.28 -4.85
N PHE A 129 20.05 29.67 -5.06
CA PHE A 129 20.55 30.27 -6.31
C PHE A 129 20.50 29.33 -7.53
N VAL A 130 20.04 28.09 -7.34
CA VAL A 130 19.82 27.08 -8.37
C VAL A 130 18.36 26.66 -8.35
N GLU A 131 17.72 26.60 -9.52
CA GLU A 131 16.36 26.08 -9.63
C GLU A 131 16.39 24.57 -9.41
N ARG A 132 15.64 24.09 -8.42
CA ARG A 132 15.47 22.65 -8.13
C ARG A 132 14.00 22.28 -8.28
N ILE A 133 13.72 20.99 -8.38
CA ILE A 133 12.34 20.48 -8.35
C ILE A 133 12.13 19.79 -7.02
N GLU A 134 11.37 20.43 -6.14
CA GLU A 134 10.89 19.86 -4.89
C GLU A 134 9.92 18.70 -5.17
N VAL A 135 10.03 17.66 -4.35
CA VAL A 135 9.14 16.50 -4.35
C VAL A 135 8.36 16.50 -3.04
N ARG A 136 7.03 16.46 -3.15
CA ARG A 136 6.10 16.36 -2.01
C ARG A 136 5.15 15.19 -2.18
N SER A 137 4.65 14.66 -1.07
CA SER A 137 3.58 13.65 -1.09
C SER A 137 2.23 14.30 -1.43
N ALA A 138 1.38 13.62 -2.20
CA ALA A 138 0.12 14.21 -2.66
C ALA A 138 -0.96 14.23 -1.57
N GLY A 139 -1.08 13.16 -0.79
CA GLY A 139 -2.07 13.05 0.28
C GLY A 139 -1.67 13.80 1.55
N GLY A 140 -0.38 13.79 1.91
CA GLY A 140 0.15 14.45 3.11
C GLY A 140 0.60 15.91 2.91
N ASP A 141 0.91 16.31 1.67
CA ASP A 141 1.66 17.54 1.36
C ASP A 141 2.96 17.62 2.19
N SER A 142 3.57 16.47 2.47
CA SER A 142 4.84 16.36 3.19
C SER A 142 5.98 16.70 2.24
N HIS A 143 6.88 17.58 2.66
CA HIS A 143 8.17 17.73 1.97
C HIS A 143 8.95 16.42 2.06
N LEU A 144 9.37 15.89 0.91
CA LEU A 144 10.11 14.64 0.82
C LEU A 144 11.58 14.91 0.49
N GLY A 145 11.86 15.82 -0.45
CA GLY A 145 13.19 16.15 -0.93
C GLY A 145 13.14 16.76 -2.32
N HIS A 146 14.05 16.34 -3.21
CA HIS A 146 14.17 16.91 -4.55
C HIS A 146 14.39 15.83 -5.62
N VAL A 147 14.04 16.14 -6.87
CA VAL A 147 14.34 15.31 -8.04
C VAL A 147 15.33 16.01 -8.97
N PHE A 148 16.29 15.24 -9.46
CA PHE A 148 17.38 15.67 -10.33
C PHE A 148 17.39 14.83 -11.61
N ASP A 149 18.04 15.33 -12.66
CA ASP A 149 18.19 14.71 -13.99
C ASP A 149 19.55 13.97 -14.16
N ASP A 150 20.19 13.62 -13.04
CA ASP A 150 21.47 12.92 -12.95
C ASP A 150 21.32 11.45 -12.50
N GLY A 151 20.13 10.88 -12.67
CA GLY A 151 19.84 9.49 -12.31
C GLY A 151 20.31 8.48 -13.36
N PRO A 152 20.32 7.18 -13.02
CA PRO A 152 20.65 6.13 -13.97
C PRO A 152 19.54 5.96 -15.04
N PRO A 153 19.86 5.37 -16.20
CA PRO A 153 18.84 4.95 -17.16
C PRO A 153 17.89 3.91 -16.53
N PRO A 154 16.64 3.79 -17.03
CA PRO A 154 16.11 4.43 -18.24
C PRO A 154 15.47 5.80 -17.99
N THR A 155 15.18 6.18 -16.74
CA THR A 155 14.46 7.43 -16.45
C THR A 155 15.38 8.64 -16.53
N GLY A 156 16.66 8.46 -16.19
CA GLY A 156 17.60 9.58 -15.99
C GLY A 156 17.27 10.41 -14.75
N LEU A 157 16.31 9.99 -13.93
CA LEU A 157 15.84 10.74 -12.77
C LEU A 157 16.40 10.17 -11.48
N ARG A 158 16.78 11.07 -10.56
CA ARG A 158 17.15 10.74 -9.19
C ARG A 158 16.26 11.49 -8.22
N TYR A 159 15.35 10.77 -7.59
CA TYR A 159 14.57 11.25 -6.46
C TYR A 159 15.42 11.10 -5.20
N CYS A 160 15.96 12.20 -4.70
CA CYS A 160 16.79 12.26 -3.51
C CYS A 160 15.90 12.65 -2.33
N ILE A 161 15.60 11.68 -1.45
CA ILE A 161 14.53 11.79 -0.46
C ILE A 161 15.11 11.74 0.95
N ASN A 162 14.54 12.51 1.88
CA ASN A 162 14.88 12.40 3.30
C ASN A 162 14.28 11.11 3.88
N SER A 163 15.07 10.32 4.58
CA SER A 163 14.61 9.17 5.36
C SER A 163 13.60 9.59 6.43
N ALA A 164 13.80 10.76 7.05
CA ALA A 164 12.86 11.33 8.00
C ALA A 164 11.48 11.68 7.41
N ALA A 165 11.29 11.65 6.09
CA ALA A 165 9.98 11.77 5.47
C ALA A 165 9.32 10.40 5.18
N LEU A 166 10.05 9.31 5.41
CA LEU A 166 9.68 7.96 5.03
C LEU A 166 9.47 7.06 6.24
N ARG A 167 8.65 6.03 6.04
CA ARG A 167 8.59 4.85 6.88
C ARG A 167 8.73 3.62 6.00
N PHE A 168 9.67 2.75 6.31
CA PHE A 168 9.89 1.52 5.54
C PHE A 168 8.95 0.39 6.00
N ILE A 169 8.35 -0.31 5.03
CA ILE A 169 7.52 -1.50 5.27
C ILE A 169 8.14 -2.67 4.48
N PRO A 170 8.73 -3.66 5.16
CA PRO A 170 9.35 -4.78 4.49
C PRO A 170 8.29 -5.70 3.86
N VAL A 171 8.66 -6.46 2.83
CA VAL A 171 7.75 -7.32 2.06
C VAL A 171 6.91 -8.23 2.95
N GLU A 172 7.54 -8.85 3.96
CA GLU A 172 6.88 -9.76 4.89
C GLU A 172 5.73 -9.11 5.69
N ARG A 173 5.70 -7.77 5.80
CA ARG A 173 4.66 -7.03 6.54
C ARG A 173 3.66 -6.30 5.65
N LEU A 174 3.84 -6.28 4.32
CA LEU A 174 2.96 -5.54 3.41
C LEU A 174 1.49 -5.92 3.56
N ARG A 175 1.18 -7.23 3.64
CA ARG A 175 -0.21 -7.70 3.78
C ARG A 175 -0.81 -7.27 5.11
N GLU A 176 -0.07 -7.44 6.20
CA GLU A 176 -0.51 -7.15 7.56
C GLU A 176 -0.75 -5.65 7.77
N GLU A 177 0.04 -4.81 7.11
CA GLU A 177 -0.05 -3.35 7.21
C GLU A 177 -1.00 -2.71 6.18
N GLY A 178 -1.72 -3.50 5.36
CA GLY A 178 -2.71 -2.98 4.41
C GLY A 178 -2.17 -2.55 3.04
N TYR A 179 -0.96 -2.98 2.70
CA TYR A 179 -0.26 -2.72 1.44
C TYR A 179 -0.15 -3.99 0.57
N GLY A 180 -1.05 -4.96 0.79
CA GLY A 180 -1.00 -6.28 0.16
C GLY A 180 -1.04 -6.26 -1.37
N GLN A 181 -1.60 -5.21 -1.99
CA GLN A 181 -1.61 -5.04 -3.44
C GLN A 181 -0.20 -4.91 -4.04
N TYR A 182 0.79 -4.47 -3.27
CA TYR A 182 2.17 -4.31 -3.73
C TYR A 182 3.00 -5.60 -3.62
N LEU A 183 2.48 -6.67 -3.01
CA LEU A 183 3.19 -7.94 -2.89
C LEU A 183 3.62 -8.51 -4.24
N ALA A 184 2.80 -8.33 -5.29
CA ALA A 184 3.07 -8.85 -6.63
C ALA A 184 4.37 -8.28 -7.24
N LEU A 185 4.77 -7.07 -6.86
CA LEU A 185 6.02 -6.45 -7.33
C LEU A 185 7.26 -7.26 -6.95
N PHE A 186 7.20 -7.94 -5.81
CA PHE A 186 8.36 -8.64 -5.24
C PHE A 186 8.38 -10.14 -5.55
N GLN A 187 7.29 -10.69 -6.10
CA GLN A 187 7.20 -12.11 -6.47
C GLN A 187 8.02 -12.44 -7.72
N GLY A 188 8.21 -11.48 -8.64
CA GLY A 188 9.04 -11.65 -9.85
C GLY A 188 10.52 -11.31 -9.69
N ALA A 189 10.92 -10.73 -8.54
CA ALA A 189 12.32 -10.40 -8.27
C ALA A 189 13.14 -11.63 -7.83
N ALA A 190 12.48 -12.62 -7.21
CA ALA A 190 13.11 -13.87 -6.76
C ALA A 190 13.42 -14.86 -7.90
N SER A 191 12.88 -14.66 -9.11
CA SER A 191 13.10 -15.55 -10.26
C SER A 191 14.25 -15.14 -11.17
N LYS A 192 14.97 -14.05 -10.86
CA LYS A 192 16.17 -13.61 -11.58
C LYS A 192 17.44 -13.91 -10.78
N ASP A 193 17.67 -15.20 -10.51
CA ASP A 193 18.98 -15.67 -10.07
C ASP A 193 19.85 -15.93 -11.32
N PRO A 194 21.01 -15.25 -11.50
CA PRO A 194 21.90 -15.46 -12.64
C PRO A 194 22.79 -16.71 -12.54
N THR A 195 22.63 -17.61 -11.55
CA THR A 195 23.45 -18.83 -11.48
C THR A 195 22.97 -19.96 -12.39
N HIS A 196 22.95 -19.72 -13.71
CA HIS A 196 23.14 -20.81 -14.68
C HIS A 196 23.64 -20.29 -16.03
N LYS A 197 24.96 -20.14 -16.15
CA LYS A 197 25.72 -20.31 -17.40
C LYS A 197 27.09 -20.88 -17.08
#